data_AF-A0A1G6RXK0-F1
#
_entry.id   AF-A0A1G6RXK0-F1
#
_cell.length_a   1.000
_cell.length_b   1.000
_cell.length_c   1.000
_cell.angle_alpha   90.00
_cell.angle_beta   90.00
_cell.angle_gamma   90.00
#
_symmetry.space_group_name_H-M   'P 1'
#
loop_
_entity.id
_entity.type
_entity.pdbx_description
1 polymer ?
#
loop_
_entity_poly.entity_id
_entity_poly.type
_entity_poly.pdbx_seq_one_letter_code
_entity_poly.pdbx_strand_id
1 'polypeptide(L)'
;MSRVRAAVEDSGTLAKSATSGGTLPAATDAAQRALEVGKLALTTIFDEGREQISAEQMLGLEAIVVSIGRPAILIRSDRFDSPPDPWGILERYRAAIEAIFPSVGRIELTGHPSLDWVGTGFMVAPGVLATNRHVIQEFAQPNAQGKWTIEPGISARVDFAEEIDTMAPRERAIGSIIAVHSVFDVALLEVAEGAQGAVPPIRMDGGSVPVGRGRLSFVVGYPALDSRRNDPTLMQNIFANIYNVKRLQPGLLNNWSAANSAYLHDCSTLGGNSGSCFVDLDTGVVTGVHFGGRFQEGNWAVSTRDLAADGYLSRLGARFV
;
A
#
# COMPACT_ATOMS: atom_id res chain seq x y z
N MET A 1 -21.11 18.69 -18.72
CA MET A 1 -22.54 18.38 -18.95
C MET A 1 -22.77 17.42 -20.13
N SER A 2 -22.19 17.58 -21.34
CA SER A 2 -22.41 16.58 -22.42
C SER A 2 -21.41 15.40 -22.45
N ARG A 3 -20.21 15.55 -21.87
CA ARG A 3 -19.15 14.51 -21.93
C ARG A 3 -19.33 13.33 -20.98
N VAL A 4 -20.02 13.50 -19.84
CA VAL A 4 -20.30 12.41 -18.88
C VAL A 4 -21.44 11.52 -19.37
N ARG A 5 -22.45 12.11 -20.02
CA ARG A 5 -23.58 11.37 -20.62
C ARG A 5 -23.12 10.47 -21.78
N ALA A 6 -22.14 10.93 -22.56
CA ALA A 6 -21.54 10.17 -23.65
C ALA A 6 -20.75 8.94 -23.16
N ALA A 7 -20.04 9.02 -22.02
CA ALA A 7 -19.30 7.88 -21.47
C ALA A 7 -20.22 6.75 -20.96
N VAL A 8 -21.43 7.08 -20.50
CA VAL A 8 -22.44 6.12 -20.05
C VAL A 8 -23.09 5.39 -21.23
N GLU A 9 -23.26 6.05 -22.38
CA GLU A 9 -23.87 5.46 -23.58
C GLU A 9 -22.86 4.63 -24.41
N ASP A 10 -21.59 5.04 -24.50
CA ASP A 10 -20.58 4.37 -25.33
C ASP A 10 -20.17 2.98 -24.77
N SER A 11 -20.25 2.83 -23.44
CA SER A 11 -20.02 1.57 -22.74
C SER A 11 -21.07 0.49 -23.05
N GLY A 12 -22.27 0.88 -23.49
CA GLY A 12 -23.36 -0.04 -23.83
C GLY A 12 -23.21 -0.72 -25.20
N THR A 13 -22.37 -0.18 -26.08
CA THR A 13 -22.25 -0.66 -27.47
C THR A 13 -21.16 -1.72 -27.63
N LEU A 14 -20.11 -1.68 -26.79
CA LEU A 14 -19.02 -2.67 -26.78
C LEU A 14 -19.45 -4.04 -26.21
N ALA A 15 -20.59 -4.12 -25.54
CA ALA A 15 -21.11 -5.36 -24.94
C ALA A 15 -21.86 -6.28 -25.93
N LYS A 16 -22.02 -5.91 -27.21
CA LYS A 16 -22.86 -6.66 -28.17
C LYS A 16 -22.12 -7.49 -29.23
N SER A 17 -20.78 -7.61 -29.20
CA SER A 17 -20.05 -8.36 -30.25
C SER A 17 -19.18 -9.52 -29.78
N ALA A 18 -19.48 -10.15 -28.65
CA ALA A 18 -18.76 -11.35 -28.19
C ALA A 18 -19.72 -12.46 -27.75
N THR A 19 -20.43 -13.05 -28.72
CA THR A 19 -21.12 -14.35 -28.54
C THR A 19 -20.36 -15.42 -29.30
N SER A 20 -19.50 -16.17 -28.60
CA SER A 20 -19.34 -17.63 -28.82
C SER A 20 -18.40 -18.27 -27.79
N GLY A 21 -18.98 -19.16 -26.96
CA GLY A 21 -18.34 -20.41 -26.53
C GLY A 21 -17.41 -20.38 -25.32
N GLY A 22 -17.93 -20.82 -24.16
CA GLY A 22 -17.12 -21.28 -23.03
C GLY A 22 -17.77 -21.02 -21.68
N THR A 23 -18.41 -22.03 -21.10
CA THR A 23 -19.02 -21.98 -19.77
C THR A 23 -17.93 -21.88 -18.69
N LEU A 24 -17.84 -20.73 -18.01
CA LEU A 24 -17.10 -20.54 -16.75
C LEU A 24 -18.13 -20.39 -15.60
N PRO A 25 -17.92 -21.02 -14.42
CA PRO A 25 -18.96 -21.12 -13.40
C PRO A 25 -19.06 -19.88 -12.49
N ALA A 26 -20.29 -19.39 -12.31
CA ALA A 26 -20.89 -18.69 -11.15
C ALA A 26 -20.21 -17.48 -10.46
N ALA A 27 -18.96 -17.12 -10.78
CA ALA A 27 -18.24 -16.00 -10.14
C ALA A 27 -18.48 -14.63 -10.79
N THR A 28 -19.25 -14.56 -11.89
CA THR A 28 -19.53 -13.31 -12.64
C THR A 28 -20.74 -12.54 -12.11
N ASP A 29 -21.72 -13.21 -11.53
CA ASP A 29 -23.02 -12.59 -11.19
C ASP A 29 -22.91 -11.65 -9.99
N ALA A 30 -22.08 -12.00 -9.00
CA ALA A 30 -21.88 -11.17 -7.81
C ALA A 30 -21.12 -9.87 -8.11
N ALA A 31 -20.08 -9.94 -8.94
CA ALA A 31 -19.31 -8.76 -9.35
C ALA A 31 -20.11 -7.85 -10.29
N GLN A 32 -20.84 -8.43 -11.26
CA GLN A 32 -21.76 -7.68 -12.11
C GLN A 32 -22.87 -7.03 -11.28
N ARG A 33 -23.43 -7.75 -10.29
CA ARG A 33 -24.42 -7.20 -9.37
C ARG A 33 -23.86 -6.06 -8.53
N ALA A 34 -22.66 -6.18 -7.97
CA ALA A 34 -22.02 -5.11 -7.21
C ALA A 34 -21.81 -3.84 -8.06
N LEU A 35 -21.41 -4.02 -9.32
CA LEU A 35 -21.27 -2.93 -10.29
C LEU A 35 -22.63 -2.29 -10.63
N GLU A 36 -23.68 -3.07 -10.89
CA GLU A 36 -25.02 -2.53 -11.18
C GLU A 36 -25.63 -1.84 -9.96
N VAL A 37 -25.47 -2.41 -8.78
CA VAL A 37 -25.91 -1.82 -7.50
C VAL A 37 -25.15 -0.53 -7.20
N GLY A 38 -23.85 -0.47 -7.48
CA GLY A 38 -23.06 0.75 -7.32
C GLY A 38 -23.42 1.85 -8.32
N LYS A 39 -23.74 1.50 -9.57
CA LYS A 39 -24.28 2.46 -10.54
C LYS A 39 -25.62 3.01 -10.10
N LEU A 40 -26.49 2.13 -9.60
CA LEU A 40 -27.78 2.53 -9.04
C LEU A 40 -27.59 3.46 -7.83
N ALA A 41 -26.60 3.19 -6.96
CA ALA A 41 -26.24 4.06 -5.86
C ALA A 41 -25.79 5.46 -6.30
N LEU A 42 -24.97 5.54 -7.36
CA LEU A 42 -24.57 6.82 -7.96
C LEU A 42 -25.79 7.61 -8.46
N THR A 43 -26.72 6.94 -9.14
CA THR A 43 -27.97 7.54 -9.62
C THR A 43 -28.84 8.04 -8.46
N THR A 44 -29.07 7.21 -7.43
CA THR A 44 -29.82 7.60 -6.23
C THR A 44 -29.20 8.80 -5.52
N ILE A 45 -27.87 8.87 -5.39
CA ILE A 45 -27.19 10.04 -4.81
C ILE A 45 -27.48 11.31 -5.63
N PHE A 46 -27.46 11.19 -6.96
CA PHE A 46 -27.64 12.32 -7.87
C PHE A 46 -29.08 12.84 -7.89
N ASP A 47 -30.05 11.93 -7.91
CA ASP A 47 -31.47 12.26 -8.07
C ASP A 47 -32.17 12.54 -6.72
N GLU A 48 -31.79 11.82 -5.67
CA GLU A 48 -32.54 11.77 -4.40
C GLU A 48 -31.70 12.21 -3.18
N GLY A 49 -30.39 12.35 -3.36
CA GLY A 49 -29.46 12.76 -2.31
C GLY A 49 -28.84 11.59 -1.53
N ARG A 50 -27.67 11.85 -0.95
CA ARG A 50 -26.80 10.80 -0.34
C ARG A 50 -27.43 10.06 0.84
N GLU A 51 -28.45 10.64 1.48
CA GLU A 51 -29.13 10.02 2.64
C GLU A 51 -30.07 8.87 2.22
N GLN A 52 -30.37 8.71 0.92
CA GLN A 52 -31.35 7.75 0.42
C GLN A 52 -30.75 6.44 -0.13
N ILE A 53 -29.43 6.26 -0.04
CA ILE A 53 -28.81 5.00 -0.49
C ILE A 53 -28.96 3.89 0.56
N SER A 54 -29.34 2.70 0.10
CA SER A 54 -29.39 1.51 0.94
C SER A 54 -27.98 0.99 1.29
N ALA A 55 -27.89 0.10 2.29
CA ALA A 55 -26.63 -0.55 2.63
C ALA A 55 -26.05 -1.38 1.47
N GLU A 56 -26.88 -2.05 0.67
CA GLU A 56 -26.44 -2.81 -0.52
C GLU A 56 -25.89 -1.85 -1.59
N GLN A 57 -26.58 -0.72 -1.82
CA GLN A 57 -26.12 0.36 -2.71
C GLN A 57 -24.81 0.99 -2.24
N MET A 58 -24.64 1.21 -0.95
CA MET A 58 -23.39 1.71 -0.37
C MET A 58 -22.25 0.72 -0.61
N LEU A 59 -22.48 -0.58 -0.41
CA LEU A 59 -21.50 -1.64 -0.71
C LEU A 59 -21.15 -1.72 -2.20
N GLY A 60 -22.14 -1.63 -3.09
CA GLY A 60 -21.90 -1.57 -4.53
C GLY A 60 -21.12 -0.32 -4.96
N LEU A 61 -21.41 0.83 -4.33
CA LEU A 61 -20.69 2.07 -4.58
C LEU A 61 -19.23 1.99 -4.13
N GLU A 62 -18.97 1.43 -2.95
CA GLU A 62 -17.60 1.18 -2.48
C GLU A 62 -16.86 0.22 -3.41
N ALA A 63 -17.52 -0.84 -3.90
CA ALA A 63 -16.92 -1.74 -4.89
C ALA A 63 -16.53 -1.00 -6.18
N ILE A 64 -17.36 -0.06 -6.68
CA ILE A 64 -17.02 0.79 -7.82
C ILE A 64 -15.85 1.72 -7.50
N VAL A 65 -15.90 2.42 -6.36
CA VAL A 65 -14.87 3.39 -5.95
C VAL A 65 -13.52 2.71 -5.77
N VAL A 66 -13.48 1.51 -5.22
CA VAL A 66 -12.25 0.73 -5.03
C VAL A 66 -11.76 0.11 -6.35
N SER A 67 -12.66 -0.47 -7.16
CA SER A 67 -12.28 -1.13 -8.44
C SER A 67 -11.79 -0.15 -9.50
N ILE A 68 -12.45 1.01 -9.63
CA ILE A 68 -12.22 1.98 -10.71
C ILE A 68 -11.39 3.16 -10.20
N GLY A 69 -11.50 3.49 -8.92
CA GLY A 69 -10.92 4.70 -8.35
C GLY A 69 -9.61 4.50 -7.58
N ARG A 70 -9.10 3.28 -7.36
CA ARG A 70 -7.88 3.04 -6.56
C ARG A 70 -6.94 2.03 -7.24
N PRO A 71 -6.19 2.45 -8.27
CA PRO A 71 -5.30 1.56 -9.02
C PRO A 71 -4.09 1.11 -8.18
N ALA A 72 -3.46 0.02 -8.57
CA ALA A 72 -2.11 -0.35 -8.13
C ALA A 72 -1.16 -0.21 -9.32
N ILE A 73 -0.55 0.97 -9.45
CA ILE A 73 0.26 1.38 -10.61
C ILE A 73 1.62 0.67 -10.58
N LEU A 74 2.01 0.09 -11.71
CA LEU A 74 3.30 -0.58 -11.87
C LEU A 74 4.46 0.42 -11.82
N ILE A 75 5.59 -0.02 -11.26
CA ILE A 75 6.85 0.71 -11.25
C ILE A 75 7.88 -0.10 -12.05
N ARG A 76 8.63 0.57 -12.93
CA ARG A 76 9.75 0.04 -13.72
C ARG A 76 10.93 1.00 -13.69
N SER A 77 12.10 0.51 -13.31
CA SER A 77 13.33 1.31 -13.27
C SER A 77 13.14 2.61 -12.47
N ASP A 78 12.52 2.50 -11.29
CA ASP A 78 12.16 3.63 -10.42
C ASP A 78 11.21 4.67 -11.07
N ARG A 79 10.38 4.27 -12.05
CA ARG A 79 9.36 5.13 -12.69
C ARG A 79 8.00 4.45 -12.66
N PHE A 80 6.94 5.17 -12.31
CA PHE A 80 5.58 4.62 -12.34
C PHE A 80 4.94 4.81 -13.73
N ASP A 81 4.13 3.85 -14.16
CA ASP A 81 3.37 3.96 -15.41
C ASP A 81 2.42 5.17 -15.42
N SER A 82 1.89 5.56 -16.58
CA SER A 82 0.90 6.64 -16.67
C SER A 82 -0.31 6.35 -15.78
N PRO A 83 -0.65 7.24 -14.83
CA PRO A 83 -1.80 7.06 -13.96
C PRO A 83 -3.11 7.04 -14.76
N PRO A 84 -4.02 6.11 -14.46
CA PRO A 84 -5.37 6.18 -15.02
C PRO A 84 -6.14 7.35 -14.41
N ASP A 85 -7.17 7.83 -15.10
CA ASP A 85 -8.12 8.78 -14.50
C ASP A 85 -8.79 8.16 -13.26
N PRO A 86 -9.04 8.93 -12.18
CA PRO A 86 -8.78 10.36 -12.01
C PRO A 86 -7.38 10.70 -11.46
N TRP A 87 -6.44 9.75 -11.42
CA TRP A 87 -5.12 9.91 -10.79
C TRP A 87 -4.09 10.64 -11.64
N GLY A 88 -4.49 11.29 -12.74
CA GLY A 88 -3.60 12.17 -13.51
C GLY A 88 -2.96 13.29 -12.68
N ILE A 89 -3.49 13.60 -11.49
CA ILE A 89 -2.85 14.50 -10.52
C ILE A 89 -1.44 14.05 -10.12
N LEU A 90 -1.15 12.75 -10.08
CA LEU A 90 0.17 12.22 -9.70
C LEU A 90 1.28 12.69 -10.64
N GLU A 91 0.96 12.99 -11.91
CA GLU A 91 1.92 13.54 -12.86
C GLU A 91 2.51 14.88 -12.41
N ARG A 92 1.75 15.69 -11.66
CA ARG A 92 2.25 16.95 -11.10
C ARG A 92 3.33 16.74 -10.04
N TYR A 93 3.31 15.58 -9.39
CA TYR A 93 4.23 15.20 -8.30
C TYR A 93 5.20 14.10 -8.73
N ARG A 94 5.27 13.76 -10.03
CA ARG A 94 5.97 12.58 -10.53
C ARG A 94 7.40 12.49 -10.00
N ALA A 95 8.20 13.54 -10.15
CA ALA A 95 9.59 13.55 -9.69
C ALA A 95 9.73 13.33 -8.18
N ALA A 96 8.81 13.89 -7.38
CA ALA A 96 8.83 13.74 -5.93
C ALA A 96 8.42 12.32 -5.50
N ILE A 97 7.43 11.72 -6.18
CA ILE A 97 7.01 10.33 -5.95
C ILE A 97 8.12 9.36 -6.37
N GLU A 98 8.68 9.51 -7.56
CA GLU A 98 9.73 8.63 -8.10
C GLU A 98 11.00 8.66 -7.24
N ALA A 99 11.31 9.81 -6.63
CA ALA A 99 12.45 9.95 -5.71
C ALA A 99 12.33 9.08 -4.43
N ILE A 100 11.14 8.57 -4.11
CA ILE A 100 10.90 7.69 -2.96
C ILE A 100 11.23 6.23 -3.28
N PHE A 101 11.05 5.80 -4.54
CA PHE A 101 11.11 4.39 -4.91
C PHE A 101 12.45 3.69 -4.62
N PRO A 102 13.63 4.34 -4.77
CA PRO A 102 14.91 3.72 -4.42
C PRO A 102 15.04 3.41 -2.93
N SER A 103 14.23 4.04 -2.07
CA SER A 103 14.30 3.93 -0.61
C SER A 103 13.27 2.95 -0.03
N VAL A 104 12.47 2.29 -0.86
CA VAL A 104 11.43 1.33 -0.46
C VAL A 104 11.76 -0.05 -1.03
N GLY A 105 11.83 -1.06 -0.16
CA GLY A 105 12.30 -2.39 -0.53
C GLY A 105 11.44 -3.52 0.04
N ARG A 106 11.47 -4.67 -0.61
CA ARG A 106 10.84 -5.92 -0.16
C ARG A 106 11.81 -6.64 0.77
N ILE A 107 11.32 -7.15 1.89
CA ILE A 107 12.14 -7.89 2.84
C ILE A 107 12.15 -9.37 2.43
N GLU A 108 13.28 -9.78 1.86
CA GLU A 108 13.60 -11.14 1.43
C GLU A 108 14.16 -11.96 2.59
N LEU A 109 13.85 -13.25 2.59
CA LEU A 109 14.33 -14.23 3.56
C LEU A 109 15.05 -15.37 2.85
N THR A 110 16.02 -15.97 3.53
CA THR A 110 16.67 -17.20 3.06
C THR A 110 16.83 -18.14 4.24
N GLY A 111 16.46 -19.40 4.06
CA GLY A 111 16.47 -20.43 5.10
C GLY A 111 15.19 -20.49 5.95
N HIS A 112 14.23 -19.58 5.74
CA HIS A 112 12.92 -19.66 6.38
C HIS A 112 12.11 -20.83 5.78
N PRO A 113 11.35 -21.60 6.59
CA PRO A 113 10.73 -22.86 6.15
C PRO A 113 9.59 -22.71 5.13
N SER A 114 8.98 -21.52 5.01
CA SER A 114 7.77 -21.33 4.21
C SER A 114 7.67 -19.98 3.48
N LEU A 115 8.63 -19.08 3.66
CA LEU A 115 8.55 -17.70 3.16
C LEU A 115 9.88 -17.34 2.53
N ASP A 116 9.83 -16.96 1.26
CA ASP A 116 10.99 -16.37 0.57
C ASP A 116 11.09 -14.86 0.83
N TRP A 117 9.99 -14.24 1.25
CA TRP A 117 9.89 -12.82 1.61
C TRP A 117 8.69 -12.61 2.53
N VAL A 118 8.64 -11.47 3.22
CA VAL A 118 7.70 -11.29 4.35
C VAL A 118 6.95 -9.96 4.38
N GLY A 119 7.48 -8.90 3.77
CA GLY A 119 6.83 -7.60 3.80
C GLY A 119 7.62 -6.51 3.11
N THR A 120 7.26 -5.27 3.42
CA THR A 120 7.87 -4.06 2.89
C THR A 120 8.65 -3.35 4.00
N GLY A 121 9.67 -2.59 3.63
CA GLY A 121 10.24 -1.58 4.51
C GLY A 121 10.79 -0.40 3.72
N PHE A 122 11.14 0.66 4.45
CA PHE A 122 11.68 1.88 3.83
C PHE A 122 12.73 2.55 4.70
N MET A 123 13.67 3.25 4.06
CA MET A 123 14.77 3.92 4.75
C MET A 123 14.27 5.16 5.52
N VAL A 124 14.59 5.24 6.82
CA VAL A 124 14.21 6.35 7.71
C VAL A 124 15.42 7.13 8.24
N ALA A 125 16.60 6.54 8.18
CA ALA A 125 17.89 7.19 8.38
C ALA A 125 18.97 6.47 7.53
N PRO A 126 20.18 7.03 7.37
CA PRO A 126 21.27 6.30 6.73
C PRO A 126 21.50 4.95 7.43
N GLY A 127 21.40 3.85 6.67
CA GLY A 127 21.56 2.49 7.19
C GLY A 127 20.43 1.99 8.10
N VAL A 128 19.33 2.73 8.25
CA VAL A 128 18.20 2.35 9.11
C VAL A 128 16.92 2.24 8.29
N LEU A 129 16.33 1.05 8.30
CA LEU A 129 15.08 0.73 7.64
C LEU A 129 13.97 0.51 8.66
N ALA A 130 12.82 1.13 8.43
CA ALA A 130 11.60 0.87 9.20
C ALA A 130 10.72 -0.17 8.50
N THR A 131 10.07 -1.01 9.29
CA THR A 131 9.00 -1.93 8.88
C THR A 131 8.05 -2.15 10.06
N ASN A 132 7.08 -3.05 9.96
CA ASN A 132 6.24 -3.42 11.09
C ASN A 132 6.92 -4.41 12.04
N ARG A 133 6.50 -4.40 13.31
CA ARG A 133 6.94 -5.41 14.27
C ARG A 133 6.48 -6.80 13.85
N HIS A 134 5.25 -6.97 13.37
CA HIS A 134 4.76 -8.29 12.98
C HIS A 134 5.52 -8.87 11.77
N VAL A 135 6.06 -8.03 10.89
CA VAL A 135 6.94 -8.50 9.79
C VAL A 135 8.22 -9.13 10.36
N ILE A 136 8.79 -8.55 11.42
CA ILE A 136 9.97 -9.10 12.10
C ILE A 136 9.67 -10.39 12.85
N GLN A 137 8.48 -10.51 13.41
CA GLN A 137 8.04 -11.69 14.18
C GLN A 137 8.00 -12.98 13.36
N GLU A 138 7.97 -12.89 12.03
CA GLU A 138 8.00 -14.06 11.14
C GLU A 138 9.39 -14.69 11.03
N PHE A 139 10.48 -13.98 11.34
CA PHE A 139 11.85 -14.49 11.15
C PHE A 139 12.83 -14.18 12.29
N ALA A 140 12.34 -13.57 13.37
CA ALA A 140 13.13 -13.19 14.51
C ALA A 140 12.34 -13.30 15.81
N GLN A 141 13.08 -13.47 16.90
CA GLN A 141 12.50 -13.62 18.23
C GLN A 141 13.36 -12.91 19.29
N PRO A 142 12.76 -12.46 20.41
CA PRO A 142 13.53 -11.95 21.53
C PRO A 142 14.30 -13.09 22.20
N ASN A 143 15.58 -12.85 22.49
CA ASN A 143 16.39 -13.76 23.28
C ASN A 143 16.02 -13.67 24.79
N ALA A 144 16.71 -14.44 25.64
CA ALA A 144 16.46 -14.47 27.08
C ALA A 144 16.63 -13.10 27.78
N GLN A 145 17.34 -12.15 27.16
CA GLN A 145 17.54 -10.78 27.64
C GLN A 145 16.56 -9.78 27.00
N GLY A 146 15.61 -10.24 26.19
CA GLY A 146 14.63 -9.40 25.50
C GLY A 146 15.16 -8.70 24.24
N LYS A 147 16.40 -8.98 23.81
CA LYS A 147 16.95 -8.44 22.56
C LYS A 147 16.49 -9.29 21.39
N TRP A 148 15.92 -8.65 20.38
CA TRP A 148 15.50 -9.33 19.15
C TRP A 148 16.70 -9.79 18.32
N THR A 149 16.66 -11.03 17.88
CA THR A 149 17.67 -11.66 17.02
C THR A 149 16.99 -12.46 15.93
N ILE A 150 17.53 -12.39 14.72
CA ILE A 150 17.12 -13.25 13.60
C ILE A 150 17.30 -14.71 14.02
N GLU A 151 16.32 -15.55 13.67
CA GLU A 151 16.34 -16.96 14.04
C GLU A 151 17.53 -17.71 13.42
N PRO A 152 18.13 -18.68 14.15
CA PRO A 152 19.25 -19.46 13.63
C PRO A 152 18.92 -20.14 12.30
N GLY A 153 19.78 -19.97 11.31
CA GLY A 153 19.61 -20.55 9.97
C GLY A 153 18.84 -19.65 9.00
N ILE A 154 18.27 -18.54 9.47
CA ILE A 154 17.62 -17.54 8.62
C ILE A 154 18.55 -16.36 8.38
N SER A 155 18.54 -15.83 7.17
CA SER A 155 19.12 -14.53 6.84
C SER A 155 18.09 -13.65 6.14
N ALA A 156 18.16 -12.34 6.36
CA ALA A 156 17.24 -11.37 5.80
C ALA A 156 17.98 -10.36 4.93
N ARG A 157 17.35 -9.93 3.85
CA ARG A 157 17.83 -8.89 2.93
C ARG A 157 16.68 -7.97 2.57
N VAL A 158 16.99 -6.72 2.21
CA VAL A 158 16.02 -5.83 1.59
C VAL A 158 16.37 -5.69 0.11
N ASP A 159 15.43 -5.99 -0.78
CA ASP A 159 15.55 -5.72 -2.21
C ASP A 159 14.81 -4.43 -2.59
N PHE A 160 15.57 -3.41 -2.98
CA PHE A 160 15.02 -2.13 -3.44
C PHE A 160 14.61 -2.13 -4.91
N ALA A 161 14.83 -3.21 -5.65
CA ALA A 161 14.58 -3.28 -7.10
C ALA A 161 13.51 -4.27 -7.51
N GLU A 162 12.75 -4.88 -6.61
CA GLU A 162 11.75 -5.89 -6.96
C GLU A 162 10.52 -5.27 -7.68
N GLU A 163 10.75 -4.66 -8.83
CA GLU A 163 9.84 -3.99 -9.74
C GLU A 163 9.51 -4.92 -10.91
N ILE A 164 8.48 -4.58 -11.69
CA ILE A 164 8.17 -5.40 -12.87
C ILE A 164 9.32 -5.29 -13.89
N ASP A 165 9.60 -6.41 -14.57
CA ASP A 165 10.66 -6.53 -15.59
C ASP A 165 12.10 -6.32 -15.06
N THR A 166 12.30 -6.40 -13.74
CA THR A 166 13.64 -6.29 -13.13
C THR A 166 14.50 -7.49 -13.47
N MET A 167 15.71 -7.21 -13.97
CA MET A 167 16.70 -8.23 -14.34
C MET A 167 17.79 -8.42 -13.29
N ALA A 168 18.00 -7.43 -12.42
CA ALA A 168 19.05 -7.46 -11.39
C ALA A 168 18.51 -6.89 -10.08
N PRO A 169 18.55 -7.66 -8.98
CA PRO A 169 18.09 -7.19 -7.68
C PRO A 169 19.02 -6.10 -7.13
N ARG A 170 18.48 -5.21 -6.30
CA ARG A 170 19.24 -4.23 -5.51
C ARG A 170 19.16 -4.62 -4.04
N GLU A 171 19.71 -5.79 -3.73
CA GLU A 171 19.70 -6.34 -2.38
C GLU A 171 20.74 -5.68 -1.46
N ARG A 172 20.36 -5.54 -0.19
CA ARG A 172 21.24 -5.19 0.93
C ARG A 172 20.97 -6.13 2.09
N ALA A 173 22.02 -6.56 2.78
CA ALA A 173 21.87 -7.39 3.96
C ALA A 173 21.20 -6.62 5.09
N ILE A 174 20.25 -7.26 5.77
CA ILE A 174 19.72 -6.80 7.05
C ILE A 174 20.60 -7.43 8.13
N GLY A 175 21.43 -6.59 8.77
CA GLY A 175 22.48 -7.04 9.68
C GLY A 175 21.98 -7.32 11.08
N SER A 176 21.29 -6.37 11.68
CA SER A 176 20.77 -6.47 13.03
C SER A 176 19.40 -5.82 13.19
N ILE A 177 18.66 -6.26 14.21
CA ILE A 177 17.41 -5.62 14.63
C ILE A 177 17.78 -4.54 15.66
N ILE A 178 17.67 -3.28 15.25
CA ILE A 178 18.02 -2.13 16.08
C ILE A 178 17.03 -2.01 17.24
N ALA A 179 15.74 -2.07 16.91
CA ALA A 179 14.67 -1.97 17.89
C ALA A 179 13.36 -2.57 17.38
N VAL A 180 12.53 -3.01 18.32
CA VAL A 180 11.16 -3.43 18.08
C VAL A 180 10.28 -2.70 19.08
N HIS A 181 9.32 -1.91 18.58
CA HIS A 181 8.49 -1.08 19.42
C HIS A 181 7.47 -1.92 20.20
N SER A 182 7.30 -1.64 21.49
CA SER A 182 6.44 -2.43 22.39
C SER A 182 4.95 -2.13 22.22
N VAL A 183 4.59 -0.88 21.93
CA VAL A 183 3.19 -0.46 21.71
C VAL A 183 2.85 -0.44 20.22
N PHE A 184 3.44 0.47 19.46
CA PHE A 184 3.24 0.58 18.02
C PHE A 184 3.82 -0.60 17.25
N ASP A 185 3.16 -0.95 16.14
CA ASP A 185 3.58 -2.03 15.27
C ASP A 185 4.69 -1.58 14.31
N VAL A 186 5.86 -1.24 14.87
CA VAL A 186 7.01 -0.73 14.13
C VAL A 186 8.30 -1.36 14.65
N ALA A 187 9.21 -1.66 13.75
CA ALA A 187 10.57 -2.11 14.05
C ALA A 187 11.58 -1.39 13.16
N LEU A 188 12.82 -1.28 13.67
CA LEU A 188 13.96 -0.67 12.98
C LEU A 188 15.05 -1.72 12.75
N LEU A 189 15.55 -1.76 11.53
CA LEU A 189 16.55 -2.70 11.05
C LEU A 189 17.79 -1.98 10.58
N GLU A 190 18.94 -2.55 10.85
CA GLU A 190 20.22 -2.13 10.27
C GLU A 190 20.35 -2.72 8.87
N VAL A 191 20.58 -1.85 7.89
CA VAL A 191 20.81 -2.21 6.50
C VAL A 191 22.26 -1.91 6.16
N ALA A 192 22.97 -2.92 5.68
CA ALA A 192 24.35 -2.77 5.25
C ALA A 192 24.48 -1.78 4.09
N GLU A 193 25.54 -0.97 4.08
CA GLU A 193 25.95 -0.25 2.89
C GLU A 193 26.32 -1.25 1.78
N GLY A 194 25.99 -0.91 0.53
CA GLY A 194 26.38 -1.74 -0.61
C GLY A 194 27.24 -0.99 -1.60
N ALA A 195 27.67 -1.70 -2.64
CA ALA A 195 28.63 -1.20 -3.63
C ALA A 195 28.17 0.08 -4.37
N GLN A 196 26.85 0.32 -4.45
CA GLN A 196 26.29 1.52 -5.08
C GLN A 196 26.12 2.71 -4.09
N GLY A 197 26.68 2.61 -2.88
CA GLY A 197 26.58 3.62 -1.84
C GLY A 197 25.35 3.47 -0.94
N ALA A 198 25.16 4.48 -0.09
CA ALA A 198 24.07 4.55 0.87
C ALA A 198 22.72 4.85 0.17
N VAL A 199 21.68 4.18 0.62
CA VAL A 199 20.29 4.44 0.18
C VAL A 199 19.76 5.65 0.98
N PRO A 200 19.20 6.68 0.32
CA PRO A 200 18.78 7.89 1.02
C PRO A 200 17.53 7.61 1.90
N PRO A 201 17.42 8.23 3.09
CA PRO A 201 16.22 8.12 3.91
C PRO A 201 15.09 9.02 3.41
N ILE A 202 13.85 8.58 3.64
CA ILE A 202 12.64 9.36 3.39
C ILE A 202 12.28 10.13 4.68
N ARG A 203 11.86 11.38 4.53
CA ARG A 203 11.45 12.23 5.65
C ARG A 203 10.10 11.79 6.20
N MET A 204 9.95 11.78 7.52
CA MET A 204 8.71 11.44 8.20
C MET A 204 8.08 12.69 8.82
N ASP A 205 6.75 12.76 8.84
CA ASP A 205 6.02 13.85 9.50
C ASP A 205 6.13 13.72 11.02
N GLY A 206 6.63 14.79 11.67
CA GLY A 206 6.61 14.97 13.12
C GLY A 206 5.36 15.69 13.64
N GLY A 207 4.42 16.03 12.77
CA GLY A 207 3.16 16.68 13.10
C GLY A 207 2.90 18.01 12.37
N SER A 208 3.70 18.31 11.34
CA SER A 208 3.53 19.48 10.48
C SER A 208 2.45 19.27 9.42
N VAL A 209 2.22 18.03 8.98
CA VAL A 209 1.18 17.70 8.00
C VAL A 209 -0.20 17.77 8.67
N PRO A 210 -1.16 18.56 8.15
CA PRO A 210 -2.51 18.61 8.70
C PRO A 210 -3.22 17.27 8.57
N VAL A 211 -3.86 16.83 9.65
CA VAL A 211 -4.78 15.68 9.60
C VAL A 211 -6.07 16.14 8.93
N GLY A 212 -6.46 15.50 7.83
CA GLY A 212 -7.67 15.88 7.11
C GLY A 212 -8.21 14.75 6.25
N ARG A 213 -9.51 14.48 6.35
CA ARG A 213 -10.21 13.57 5.46
C ARG A 213 -10.12 14.07 4.02
N GLY A 214 -9.88 13.17 3.08
CA GLY A 214 -9.78 13.47 1.65
C GLY A 214 -8.43 14.01 1.20
N ARG A 215 -7.41 14.04 2.08
CA ARG A 215 -6.05 14.34 1.63
C ARG A 215 -5.56 13.25 0.69
N LEU A 216 -5.00 13.65 -0.44
CA LEU A 216 -4.40 12.73 -1.39
C LEU A 216 -3.14 12.12 -0.77
N SER A 217 -3.03 10.81 -0.87
CA SER A 217 -1.95 10.05 -0.29
C SER A 217 -1.63 8.85 -1.16
N PHE A 218 -0.52 8.20 -0.91
CA PHE A 218 -0.17 6.96 -1.58
C PHE A 218 0.62 6.04 -0.68
N VAL A 219 0.55 4.75 -1.01
CA VAL A 219 1.40 3.70 -0.45
C VAL A 219 2.38 3.25 -1.53
N VAL A 220 3.62 2.96 -1.14
CA VAL A 220 4.58 2.24 -1.99
C VAL A 220 4.92 0.92 -1.31
N GLY A 221 4.59 -0.19 -1.95
CA GLY A 221 4.73 -1.51 -1.35
C GLY A 221 4.62 -2.67 -2.34
N TYR A 222 4.58 -3.88 -1.81
CA TYR A 222 4.63 -5.13 -2.57
C TYR A 222 3.36 -5.96 -2.33
N PRO A 223 2.25 -5.67 -3.04
CA PRO A 223 1.01 -6.44 -2.89
C PRO A 223 1.17 -7.89 -3.35
N ALA A 224 0.99 -8.81 -2.42
CA ALA A 224 0.93 -10.25 -2.61
C ALA A 224 -0.46 -10.70 -3.04
N LEU A 225 -0.51 -11.73 -3.88
CA LEU A 225 -1.76 -12.42 -4.20
C LEU A 225 -2.30 -13.14 -2.95
N ASP A 226 -3.56 -12.87 -2.60
CA ASP A 226 -4.33 -13.73 -1.70
C ASP A 226 -5.64 -14.14 -2.38
N SER A 227 -5.61 -15.31 -3.03
CA SER A 227 -6.72 -15.88 -3.79
C SER A 227 -7.85 -16.43 -2.91
N ARG A 228 -7.66 -16.52 -1.59
CA ARG A 228 -8.66 -17.08 -0.66
C ARG A 228 -9.64 -16.05 -0.14
N ARG A 229 -9.25 -14.77 -0.17
CA ARG A 229 -9.97 -13.69 0.52
C ARG A 229 -10.60 -12.66 -0.40
N ASN A 230 -10.11 -12.52 -1.63
CA ASN A 230 -10.46 -11.40 -2.50
C ASN A 230 -11.27 -11.82 -3.72
N ASP A 231 -12.18 -10.95 -4.17
CA ASP A 231 -12.92 -11.14 -5.42
C ASP A 231 -11.96 -11.15 -6.63
N PRO A 232 -11.94 -12.21 -7.46
CA PRO A 232 -10.98 -12.32 -8.57
C PRO A 232 -11.10 -11.20 -9.61
N THR A 233 -12.32 -10.69 -9.87
CA THR A 233 -12.56 -9.64 -10.86
C THR A 233 -12.02 -8.31 -10.36
N LEU A 234 -12.29 -7.99 -9.08
CA LEU A 234 -11.71 -6.83 -8.40
C LEU A 234 -10.18 -6.86 -8.43
N MET A 235 -9.60 -8.02 -8.13
CA MET A 235 -8.15 -8.21 -8.14
C MET A 235 -7.54 -8.05 -9.54
N GLN A 236 -8.19 -8.60 -10.57
CA GLN A 236 -7.79 -8.38 -11.96
C GLN A 236 -7.86 -6.89 -12.35
N ASN A 237 -8.90 -6.17 -11.92
CA ASN A 237 -9.08 -4.75 -12.25
C ASN A 237 -8.04 -3.85 -11.59
N ILE A 238 -7.73 -4.10 -10.31
CA ILE A 238 -6.81 -3.25 -9.54
C ILE A 238 -5.35 -3.63 -9.81
N PHE A 239 -5.04 -4.92 -9.81
CA PHE A 239 -3.68 -5.44 -9.81
C PHE A 239 -3.22 -5.98 -11.17
N ALA A 240 -4.09 -5.98 -12.18
CA ALA A 240 -3.83 -6.54 -13.51
C ALA A 240 -3.34 -8.01 -13.47
N ASN A 241 -3.67 -8.74 -12.41
CA ASN A 241 -3.15 -10.08 -12.12
C ASN A 241 -1.62 -10.21 -12.05
N ILE A 242 -0.94 -9.09 -11.80
CA ILE A 242 0.49 -9.04 -11.51
C ILE A 242 0.63 -8.74 -10.01
N TYR A 243 1.48 -9.49 -9.30
CA TYR A 243 1.64 -9.40 -7.85
C TYR A 243 3.11 -9.54 -7.46
N ASN A 244 3.42 -9.34 -6.19
CA ASN A 244 4.75 -9.46 -5.58
C ASN A 244 5.79 -8.45 -6.08
N VAL A 245 5.41 -7.54 -6.97
CA VAL A 245 6.26 -6.45 -7.47
C VAL A 245 5.94 -5.14 -6.78
N LYS A 246 6.90 -4.21 -6.74
CA LYS A 246 6.74 -2.86 -6.20
C LYS A 246 5.66 -2.12 -6.95
N ARG A 247 4.77 -1.44 -6.21
CA ARG A 247 3.68 -0.64 -6.77
C ARG A 247 3.52 0.69 -6.08
N LEU A 248 3.00 1.64 -6.85
CA LEU A 248 2.44 2.89 -6.35
C LEU A 248 0.92 2.73 -6.22
N GLN A 249 0.42 2.82 -5.00
CA GLN A 249 -1.00 2.59 -4.67
C GLN A 249 -1.60 3.89 -4.12
N PRO A 250 -2.10 4.77 -4.99
CA PRO A 250 -2.70 6.03 -4.57
C PRO A 250 -4.06 5.82 -3.89
N GLY A 251 -4.40 6.74 -3.00
CA GLY A 251 -5.66 6.77 -2.27
C GLY A 251 -5.84 8.06 -1.47
N LEU A 252 -6.74 8.01 -0.50
CA LEU A 252 -7.09 9.12 0.37
C LEU A 252 -6.86 8.75 1.82
N LEU A 253 -6.41 9.73 2.59
CA LEU A 253 -6.57 9.71 4.04
C LEU A 253 -8.05 9.86 4.37
N ASN A 254 -8.63 8.87 5.05
CA ASN A 254 -10.02 8.88 5.47
C ASN A 254 -10.19 9.51 6.86
N ASN A 255 -9.38 9.10 7.82
CA ASN A 255 -9.48 9.55 9.19
C ASN A 255 -8.17 9.33 9.96
N TRP A 256 -8.07 9.91 11.14
CA TRP A 256 -7.07 9.58 12.15
C TRP A 256 -7.79 9.12 13.42
N SER A 257 -7.39 7.96 13.94
CA SER A 257 -7.85 7.45 15.22
C SER A 257 -6.80 7.76 16.28
N ALA A 258 -7.08 8.76 17.12
CA ALA A 258 -6.22 9.06 18.27
C ALA A 258 -6.12 7.86 19.23
N ALA A 259 -7.21 7.12 19.41
CA ALA A 259 -7.25 5.92 20.27
C ALA A 259 -6.34 4.79 19.76
N ASN A 260 -6.19 4.65 18.45
CA ASN A 260 -5.34 3.63 17.84
C ASN A 260 -3.97 4.18 17.42
N SER A 261 -3.74 5.49 17.55
CA SER A 261 -2.57 6.20 17.02
C SER A 261 -2.27 5.83 15.57
N ALA A 262 -3.34 5.78 14.76
CA ALA A 262 -3.27 5.25 13.41
C ALA A 262 -4.17 6.03 12.44
N TYR A 263 -3.70 6.16 11.21
CA TYR A 263 -4.46 6.69 10.09
C TYR A 263 -5.26 5.59 9.41
N LEU A 264 -6.49 5.93 9.02
CA LEU A 264 -7.33 5.12 8.14
C LEU A 264 -7.22 5.68 6.72
N HIS A 265 -6.95 4.83 5.74
CA HIS A 265 -6.82 5.19 4.33
C HIS A 265 -7.47 4.14 3.41
N ASP A 266 -7.66 4.50 2.14
CA ASP A 266 -8.33 3.63 1.14
C ASP A 266 -7.44 3.20 -0.04
N CYS A 267 -6.12 3.35 0.08
CA CYS A 267 -5.17 2.82 -0.91
C CYS A 267 -5.37 1.31 -1.10
N SER A 268 -5.30 0.81 -2.33
CA SER A 268 -5.51 -0.62 -2.63
C SER A 268 -4.32 -1.49 -2.21
N THR A 269 -4.22 -1.83 -0.93
CA THR A 269 -3.18 -2.70 -0.36
C THR A 269 -3.65 -4.15 -0.24
N LEU A 270 -2.69 -5.08 -0.28
CA LEU A 270 -2.85 -6.51 0.01
C LEU A 270 -1.78 -6.96 1.01
N GLY A 271 -1.77 -8.26 1.34
CA GLY A 271 -0.64 -8.89 2.03
C GLY A 271 0.69 -8.48 1.38
N GLY A 272 1.78 -8.43 2.15
CA GLY A 272 3.07 -7.93 1.69
C GLY A 272 3.24 -6.41 1.73
N ASN A 273 2.15 -5.61 1.79
CA ASN A 273 2.26 -4.16 2.02
C ASN A 273 2.60 -3.79 3.47
N SER A 274 2.53 -4.72 4.42
CA SER A 274 2.95 -4.45 5.80
C SER A 274 4.36 -3.86 5.83
N GLY A 275 4.50 -2.69 6.45
CA GLY A 275 5.72 -1.92 6.57
C GLY A 275 5.91 -0.86 5.48
N SER A 276 4.97 -0.77 4.53
CA SER A 276 5.02 0.23 3.45
C SER A 276 4.90 1.66 3.99
N CYS A 277 5.57 2.60 3.34
CA CYS A 277 5.41 4.02 3.65
C CYS A 277 4.05 4.52 3.13
N PHE A 278 3.26 5.12 4.02
CA PHE A 278 2.07 5.90 3.68
C PHE A 278 2.45 7.38 3.63
N VAL A 279 2.31 7.99 2.45
CA VAL A 279 2.90 9.29 2.12
C VAL A 279 1.81 10.28 1.76
N ASP A 280 1.90 11.50 2.31
CA ASP A 280 1.05 12.61 1.90
C ASP A 280 1.52 13.16 0.55
N LEU A 281 0.61 13.25 -0.43
CA LEU A 281 0.98 13.60 -1.81
C LEU A 281 1.52 15.03 -1.93
N ASP A 282 0.94 15.98 -1.18
CA ASP A 282 1.29 17.40 -1.31
C ASP A 282 2.70 17.69 -0.78
N THR A 283 3.03 17.06 0.34
CA THR A 283 4.29 17.33 1.07
C THR A 283 5.40 16.34 0.73
N GLY A 284 5.06 15.15 0.24
CA GLY A 284 5.99 14.07 -0.07
C GLY A 284 6.67 13.48 1.17
N VAL A 285 6.10 13.69 2.37
CA VAL A 285 6.62 13.11 3.62
C VAL A 285 5.79 11.91 4.03
N VAL A 286 6.44 10.93 4.66
CA VAL A 286 5.77 9.75 5.21
C VAL A 286 4.98 10.18 6.43
N THR A 287 3.67 10.00 6.40
CA THR A 287 2.76 10.26 7.53
C THR A 287 2.42 8.99 8.29
N GLY A 288 2.63 7.81 7.69
CA GLY A 288 2.39 6.56 8.41
C GLY A 288 3.18 5.35 7.92
N VAL A 289 3.22 4.32 8.76
CA VAL A 289 3.72 2.98 8.42
C VAL A 289 2.53 2.05 8.27
N HIS A 290 2.18 1.67 7.04
CA HIS A 290 1.05 0.79 6.77
C HIS A 290 1.26 -0.58 7.45
N PHE A 291 0.24 -1.11 8.13
CA PHE A 291 0.35 -2.41 8.82
C PHE A 291 -0.79 -3.39 8.54
N GLY A 292 -1.80 -2.97 7.80
CA GLY A 292 -2.84 -3.87 7.34
C GLY A 292 -4.20 -3.22 7.24
N GLY A 293 -5.15 -3.99 6.73
CA GLY A 293 -6.53 -3.58 6.63
C GLY A 293 -7.43 -4.79 6.61
N ARG A 294 -8.73 -4.54 6.80
CA ARG A 294 -9.77 -5.52 6.52
C ARG A 294 -10.60 -5.00 5.37
N PHE A 295 -10.93 -5.90 4.46
CA PHE A 295 -11.85 -5.61 3.37
C PHE A 295 -13.13 -5.00 3.95
N GLN A 296 -13.57 -3.85 3.42
CA GLN A 296 -14.72 -3.04 3.87
C GLN A 296 -14.56 -2.27 5.21
N GLU A 297 -13.52 -2.50 6.01
CA GLU A 297 -13.23 -1.67 7.21
C GLU A 297 -12.17 -0.59 6.93
N GLY A 298 -11.32 -0.82 5.92
CA GLY A 298 -10.28 0.10 5.45
C GLY A 298 -8.86 -0.32 5.85
N ASN A 299 -7.88 0.45 5.37
CA ASN A 299 -6.45 0.20 5.58
C ASN A 299 -5.87 1.13 6.63
N TRP A 300 -4.94 0.63 7.42
CA TRP A 300 -4.39 1.31 8.58
C TRP A 300 -2.89 1.53 8.46
N ALA A 301 -2.44 2.69 8.95
CA ALA A 301 -1.04 3.03 9.08
C ALA A 301 -0.75 3.63 10.45
N VAL A 302 0.30 3.15 11.12
CA VAL A 302 0.78 3.74 12.39
C VAL A 302 1.19 5.19 12.11
N SER A 303 0.69 6.12 12.91
CA SER A 303 0.94 7.56 12.75
C SER A 303 2.39 7.94 13.06
N THR A 304 3.11 8.54 12.11
CA THR A 304 4.48 9.02 12.35
C THR A 304 4.53 10.17 13.34
N ARG A 305 3.46 10.97 13.43
CA ARG A 305 3.32 12.00 14.47
C ARG A 305 3.29 11.40 15.87
N ASP A 306 2.51 10.34 16.07
CA ASP A 306 2.42 9.68 17.38
C ASP A 306 3.74 8.98 17.72
N LEU A 307 4.44 8.42 16.71
CA LEU A 307 5.80 7.90 16.86
C LEU A 307 6.82 9.01 17.22
N ALA A 308 6.69 10.19 16.63
CA ALA A 308 7.55 11.34 16.93
C ALA A 308 7.34 11.82 18.38
N ALA A 309 6.07 11.89 18.81
CA ALA A 309 5.68 12.32 20.15
C ALA A 309 6.15 11.35 21.24
N ASP A 310 6.18 10.05 20.97
CA ASP A 310 6.73 9.03 21.88
C ASP A 310 8.27 9.16 22.05
N GLY A 311 8.96 9.71 21.04
CA GLY A 311 10.38 10.05 21.11
C GLY A 311 11.34 8.85 21.17
N TYR A 312 10.83 7.62 21.21
CA TYR A 312 11.65 6.40 21.17
C TYR A 312 12.38 6.26 19.83
N LEU A 313 11.69 6.43 18.70
CA LEU A 313 12.32 6.29 17.37
C LEU A 313 13.34 7.40 17.09
N SER A 314 13.10 8.62 17.56
CA SER A 314 14.04 9.74 17.40
C SER A 314 15.38 9.47 18.10
N ARG A 315 15.35 8.82 19.28
CA ARG A 315 16.58 8.40 20.00
C ARG A 315 17.38 7.33 19.26
N LEU A 316 16.76 6.65 18.30
CA LEU A 316 17.36 5.59 17.49
C LEU A 316 17.76 6.09 16.08
N GLY A 317 17.76 7.41 15.86
CA GLY A 317 18.27 8.04 14.65
C GLY A 317 17.23 8.32 13.55
N ALA A 318 15.95 7.99 13.79
CA ALA A 318 14.87 8.34 12.87
C ALA A 318 14.71 9.86 12.74
N ARG A 319 14.54 10.36 11.51
CA ARG A 319 14.41 11.80 11.22
C ARG A 319 12.98 12.21 10.95
N PHE A 320 12.49 13.15 11.75
CA PHE A 320 11.18 13.77 11.59
C PHE A 320 11.32 15.23 11.11
N VAL A 321 10.33 15.72 10.36
CA VAL A 321 10.22 17.12 9.91
C VAL A 321 8.95 17.80 10.40
#